data_AF-A0A0F9ZLG8-F1
#
_entry.id   AF-A0A0F9ZLG8-F1
#
_cell.length_a   1.000
_cell.length_b   1.000
_cell.length_c   1.000
_cell.angle_alpha   90.00
_cell.angle_beta   90.00
_cell.angle_gamma   90.00
#
_symmetry.space_group_name_H-M   'P 1'
#
loop_
_entity.id
_entity.type
_entity.pdbx_description
1 polymer ?
#
loop_
_entity_poly.entity_id
_entity_poly.type
_entity_poly.pdbx_seq_one_letter_code
_entity_poly.pdbx_strand_id
1 'polypeptide(L)'
;MAFIIMAWAITFTAICILILCLGFGPVGIGAGTLAAAFQSYMYGAFTPAGGIFEMLTSMAMLGILMPAAAILAAVIATGAAILIWVLR
;
A
#
# COMPACT_ATOMS: atom_id res chain seq x y z
N MET A 1 -7.12 -11.51 -24.59
CA MET A 1 -6.98 -10.07 -24.27
C MET A 1 -7.80 -9.69 -23.05
N ALA A 2 -9.12 -9.87 -23.05
CA ALA A 2 -9.98 -9.45 -21.94
C ALA A 2 -9.56 -10.00 -20.56
N PHE A 3 -9.21 -11.28 -20.46
CA PHE A 3 -8.78 -11.89 -19.17
C PHE A 3 -7.45 -11.33 -18.64
N ILE A 4 -6.53 -10.88 -19.51
CA ILE A 4 -5.24 -10.27 -19.10
C ILE A 4 -5.50 -8.90 -18.49
N ILE A 5 -6.36 -8.11 -19.14
CA ILE A 5 -6.77 -6.77 -18.66
C ILE A 5 -7.52 -6.91 -17.33
N MET A 6 -8.42 -7.88 -17.21
CA MET A 6 -9.15 -8.15 -15.96
C MET A 6 -8.20 -8.55 -14.83
N ALA A 7 -7.24 -9.43 -15.09
CA ALA A 7 -6.26 -9.82 -14.09
C ALA A 7 -5.40 -8.64 -13.63
N TRP A 8 -4.92 -7.82 -14.58
CA TRP A 8 -4.18 -6.60 -14.25
C TRP A 8 -5.01 -5.65 -13.36
N ALA A 9 -6.26 -5.37 -13.76
CA ALA A 9 -7.15 -4.46 -13.04
C ALA A 9 -7.48 -4.95 -11.63
N ILE A 10 -7.74 -6.26 -11.46
CA ILE A 10 -8.00 -6.87 -10.16
C ILE A 10 -6.75 -6.78 -9.28
N THR A 11 -5.58 -7.19 -9.78
CA THR A 11 -4.33 -7.16 -9.02
C THR A 11 -3.95 -5.74 -8.61
N PHE A 12 -4.06 -4.77 -9.53
CA PHE A 12 -3.81 -3.37 -9.25
C PHE A 12 -4.72 -2.84 -8.14
N THR A 13 -6.03 -3.08 -8.28
CA THR A 13 -7.03 -2.59 -7.33
C THR A 13 -6.86 -3.23 -5.96
N ALA A 14 -6.60 -4.54 -5.89
CA ALA A 14 -6.37 -5.26 -4.65
C ALA A 14 -5.16 -4.72 -3.88
N ILE A 15 -4.05 -4.44 -4.57
CA ILE A 15 -2.83 -3.91 -3.94
C ILE A 15 -3.04 -2.47 -3.46
N CYS A 16 -3.70 -1.63 -4.27
CA CYS A 16 -4.06 -0.28 -3.84
C CYS A 16 -4.95 -0.29 -2.59
N ILE A 17 -5.97 -1.16 -2.54
CA ILE A 17 -6.83 -1.32 -1.36
C ILE A 17 -6.00 -1.76 -0.15
N LEU A 18 -5.14 -2.78 -0.29
CA LEU A 18 -4.32 -3.25 0.82
C LEU A 18 -3.43 -2.13 1.40
N ILE A 19 -2.78 -1.34 0.55
CA ILE A 19 -1.89 -0.27 0.99
C ILE A 19 -2.69 0.87 1.63
N LEU A 20 -3.82 1.28 1.03
CA LEU A 20 -4.64 2.38 1.54
C LEU A 20 -5.39 2.00 2.83
N CYS A 21 -5.79 0.72 2.98
CA CYS A 21 -6.43 0.21 4.20
C CYS A 21 -5.47 0.04 5.39
N LEU A 22 -4.15 0.22 5.20
CA LEU A 22 -3.20 0.25 6.33
C LEU A 22 -3.53 1.40 7.30
N GLY A 23 -4.14 2.49 6.83
CA GLY A 23 -4.62 3.58 7.67
C GLY A 23 -3.68 4.78 7.80
N PHE A 24 -2.73 4.90 6.88
CA PHE A 24 -1.92 6.10 6.72
C PHE A 24 -2.67 7.15 5.89
N GLY A 25 -2.83 8.36 6.43
CA GLY A 25 -3.54 9.46 5.77
C GLY A 25 -2.87 10.83 5.97
N PRO A 26 -3.51 11.91 5.49
CA PRO A 26 -2.96 13.27 5.55
C PRO A 26 -2.76 13.82 6.97
N VAL A 27 -3.48 13.26 7.96
CA VAL A 27 -3.35 13.59 9.39
C VAL A 27 -2.41 12.61 10.12
N GLY A 28 -1.81 11.66 9.38
CA GLY A 28 -0.98 10.59 9.91
C GLY A 28 -1.73 9.28 10.05
N ILE A 29 -1.39 8.51 11.09
CA ILE A 29 -1.99 7.19 11.34
C ILE A 29 -3.37 7.39 11.95
N GLY A 30 -4.41 6.91 11.27
CA GLY A 30 -5.78 6.96 11.78
C GLY A 30 -5.95 6.09 13.02
N ALA A 31 -6.69 6.58 14.02
CA ALA A 31 -7.06 5.78 15.19
C ALA A 31 -7.91 4.56 14.78
N GLY A 32 -7.61 3.39 15.36
CA GLY A 32 -8.32 2.14 15.06
C GLY A 32 -7.93 1.47 13.72
N THR A 33 -6.87 1.93 13.06
CA THR A 33 -6.38 1.33 11.81
C THR A 33 -5.40 0.19 12.05
N LEU A 34 -5.13 -0.61 11.01
CA LEU A 34 -4.11 -1.68 11.06
C LEU A 34 -2.72 -1.13 11.42
N ALA A 35 -2.35 0.05 10.90
CA ALA A 35 -1.11 0.72 11.27
C ALA A 35 -1.09 1.11 12.75
N ALA A 36 -2.19 1.60 13.31
CA ALA A 36 -2.29 1.91 14.74
C ALA A 36 -2.18 0.65 15.61
N ALA A 37 -2.80 -0.46 15.20
CA ALA A 37 -2.70 -1.74 15.90
C ALA A 37 -1.26 -2.27 15.90
N PHE A 38 -0.56 -2.19 14.75
CA PHE A 38 0.84 -2.59 14.65
C PHE A 38 1.76 -1.68 15.47
N GLN A 39 1.55 -0.36 15.42
CA GLN A 39 2.28 0.60 16.26
C GLN A 39 2.09 0.32 17.75
N SER A 40 0.87 0.00 18.17
CA SER A 40 0.58 -0.39 19.56
C SER A 40 1.34 -1.66 19.96
N TYR A 41 1.30 -2.69 19.11
CA TYR A 41 1.91 -3.99 19.41
C TYR A 41 3.44 -3.98 19.40
N MET A 42 4.07 -3.32 18.41
CA MET A 42 5.52 -3.35 18.22
C MET A 42 6.25 -2.22 18.94
N TYR A 43 5.62 -1.04 19.03
CA TYR A 43 6.28 0.17 19.51
C TYR A 43 5.60 0.76 20.75
N GLY A 44 4.69 0.02 21.39
CA GLY A 44 4.01 0.46 22.62
C GLY A 44 3.15 1.70 22.42
N ALA A 45 2.54 1.85 21.24
CA ALA A 45 1.78 3.01 20.78
C ALA A 45 2.61 4.28 20.54
N PHE A 46 3.93 4.21 20.61
CA PHE A 46 4.83 5.28 20.17
C PHE A 46 5.28 5.06 18.73
N THR A 47 5.54 6.14 18.00
CA THR A 47 6.16 6.05 16.68
C THR A 47 7.65 6.30 16.88
N PRO A 48 8.55 5.32 16.68
CA PRO A 48 9.98 5.52 16.92
C PRO A 48 10.54 6.60 15.99
N ALA A 49 11.26 7.57 16.56
CA ALA A 49 11.93 8.61 15.80
C ALA A 49 13.01 8.01 14.88
N GLY A 50 13.00 8.37 13.61
CA GLY A 50 13.85 7.81 12.55
C GLY A 50 13.46 6.42 12.05
N GLY A 51 12.31 5.88 12.49
CA GLY A 51 11.83 4.56 12.10
C GLY A 51 11.07 4.55 10.76
N ILE A 52 10.89 3.37 10.18
CA ILE A 52 10.10 3.15 8.95
C ILE A 52 8.66 3.67 9.11
N PHE A 53 8.10 3.60 10.33
CA PHE A 53 6.75 4.07 10.62
C PHE A 53 6.61 5.59 10.58
N GLU A 54 7.59 6.34 11.07
CA GLU A 54 7.63 7.80 10.94
C GLU A 54 7.78 8.20 9.47
N MET A 55 8.66 7.52 8.74
CA MET A 55 8.83 7.74 7.29
C MET A 55 7.51 7.51 6.54
N LEU A 56 6.83 6.38 6.75
CA LEU A 56 5.56 6.08 6.09
C LEU A 56 4.46 7.08 6.46
N THR A 57 4.41 7.50 7.72
CA THR A 57 3.48 8.52 8.20
C THR A 57 3.76 9.88 7.56
N SER A 58 5.03 10.28 7.50
CA SER A 58 5.47 11.52 6.84
C SER A 58 5.13 11.50 5.34
N MET A 59 5.40 10.39 4.65
CA MET A 59 5.03 10.22 3.24
C MET A 59 3.51 10.30 3.02
N ALA A 60 2.72 9.79 3.97
CA ALA A 60 1.26 9.89 3.92
C ALA A 60 0.78 11.33 4.14
N MET A 61 1.35 12.03 5.11
CA MET A 61 1.07 13.44 5.39
C MET A 61 1.45 14.36 4.22
N LEU A 62 2.56 14.06 3.53
CA LEU A 62 3.01 14.78 2.32
C LEU A 62 2.24 14.38 1.06
N GLY A 63 1.36 13.37 1.13
CA GLY A 63 0.61 12.85 -0.01
C GLY A 63 1.45 12.05 -1.02
N ILE A 64 2.72 11.80 -0.74
CA ILE A 64 3.66 11.06 -1.62
C ILE A 64 3.42 9.54 -1.52
N LEU A 65 2.78 9.08 -0.44
CA LEU A 65 2.44 7.67 -0.26
C LEU A 65 1.45 7.16 -1.33
N MET A 66 0.49 7.98 -1.78
CA MET A 66 -0.50 7.55 -2.79
C MET A 66 0.13 7.31 -4.18
N PRO A 67 0.96 8.22 -4.72
CA PRO A 67 1.73 7.95 -5.93
C PRO A 67 2.65 6.73 -5.81
N ALA A 68 3.36 6.59 -4.68
CA ALA A 68 4.27 5.45 -4.46
C ALA A 68 3.52 4.11 -4.43
N ALA A 69 2.35 4.07 -3.77
CA ALA A 69 1.49 2.90 -3.74
C ALA A 69 0.98 2.53 -5.14
N ALA A 70 0.56 3.52 -5.95
CA ALA A 70 0.10 3.29 -7.31
C ALA A 70 1.20 2.75 -8.23
N ILE A 71 2.42 3.26 -8.12
CA ILE A 71 3.58 2.76 -8.88
C ILE A 71 3.87 1.30 -8.51
N LEU A 72 3.93 0.99 -7.22
CA LEU A 72 4.19 -0.37 -6.74
C LEU A 72 3.08 -1.34 -7.18
N ALA A 73 1.82 -0.93 -7.06
CA ALA A 73 0.68 -1.71 -7.54
C ALA A 73 0.73 -1.95 -9.05
N ALA A 74 1.11 -0.93 -9.84
CA ALA A 74 1.25 -1.05 -11.28
C ALA A 74 2.36 -2.03 -11.67
N VAL A 75 3.51 -2.01 -10.99
CA VAL A 75 4.62 -2.95 -11.24
C VAL A 75 4.18 -4.38 -11.00
N ILE A 76 3.54 -4.65 -9.86
CA ILE A 76 3.07 -6.00 -9.53
C ILE A 76 1.96 -6.47 -10.48
N ALA A 77 0.98 -5.60 -10.77
CA ALA A 77 -0.09 -5.90 -11.71
C ALA A 77 0.46 -6.19 -13.11
N THR A 78 1.49 -5.45 -13.55
CA THR A 78 2.16 -5.69 -14.83
C THR A 78 2.86 -7.03 -14.84
N GLY A 79 3.57 -7.39 -13.76
CA GLY A 79 4.17 -8.72 -13.61
C GLY A 79 3.13 -9.85 -13.67
N ALA A 80 2.00 -9.70 -12.98
CA ALA A 80 0.90 -10.67 -13.03
C ALA A 80 0.30 -10.80 -14.44
N ALA A 81 0.12 -9.67 -15.14
CA ALA A 81 -0.37 -9.67 -16.51
C ALA A 81 0.60 -10.37 -17.48
N ILE A 82 1.90 -10.14 -17.34
CA ILE A 82 2.94 -10.83 -18.12
C ILE A 82 2.91 -12.33 -17.85
N LEU A 83 2.84 -12.74 -16.57
CA LEU A 83 2.76 -14.14 -16.20
C LEU A 83 1.57 -14.85 -16.85
N ILE A 84 0.38 -14.25 -16.78
CA ILE A 84 -0.83 -14.78 -17.39
C ILE A 84 -0.73 -14.81 -18.91
N TRP A 85 -0.06 -13.83 -19.51
CA TRP A 85 0.17 -13.81 -20.95
C TRP A 85 1.09 -14.95 -21.40
N VAL A 86 2.15 -15.23 -20.64
CA VAL A 86 3.12 -16.31 -20.94
C VAL A 86 2.52 -17.70 -20.70
N LEU A 87 1.63 -17.85 -19.73
CA LEU A 87 1.02 -19.14 -19.36
C LEU A 87 -0.20 -19.54 -20.21
N ARG A 88 -0.65 -18.67 -21.14
CA ARG A 88 -1.76 -18.97 -22.05
C ARG A 88 -1.27 -19.64 -23.33
#